data_AF-A0A383F193-F1
#
_entry.id   AF-A0A383F193-F1
#
_cell.length_a   1.000
_cell.length_b   1.000
_cell.length_c   1.000
_cell.angle_alpha   90.00
_cell.angle_beta   90.00
_cell.angle_gamma   90.00
#
_symmetry.space_group_name_H-M   'P 1'
#
loop_
_entity.id
_entity.type
_entity.pdbx_description
1 polymer ?
#
loop_
_entity_poly.entity_id
_entity_poly.type
_entity_poly.pdbx_seq_one_letter_code
_entity_poly.pdbx_strand_id
1 'polypeptide(L)'
;MINKQKRRKKMKKVKVEEVKSGNAVMQTFGGLLIAVGILDFALSWGGTNITAFLGPLSQFTPMAFGFIGFAMLSAGKEQEE
;
A
#
# COMPACT_ATOMS: atom_id res chain seq x y z
N MET A 1 -42.68 39.42 10.61
CA MET A 1 -42.06 38.24 11.25
C MET A 1 -41.02 37.65 10.30
N ILE A 2 -39.72 37.76 10.63
CA ILE A 2 -38.63 37.28 9.77
C ILE A 2 -38.42 35.78 10.00
N ASN A 3 -38.52 35.00 8.92
CA ASN A 3 -38.42 33.54 8.90
C ASN A 3 -36.98 33.07 9.23
N LYS A 4 -36.69 32.96 10.53
CA LYS A 4 -35.39 32.57 11.10
C LYS A 4 -35.01 31.11 10.82
N GLN A 5 -35.95 30.28 10.34
CA GLN A 5 -35.71 28.85 10.10
C GLN A 5 -34.93 28.54 8.81
N LYS A 6 -34.92 29.43 7.81
CA LYS A 6 -34.28 29.16 6.51
C LYS A 6 -32.75 29.26 6.51
N ARG A 7 -32.12 29.66 7.63
CA ARG A 7 -30.65 29.81 7.76
C ARG A 7 -29.95 28.66 8.48
N ARG A 8 -30.67 27.61 8.89
CA ARG A 8 -30.07 26.46 9.59
C ARG A 8 -30.42 25.16 8.88
N LYS A 9 -29.65 24.81 7.84
CA LYS A 9 -29.39 23.41 7.41
C LYS A 9 -28.78 23.39 6.01
N LYS A 10 -27.52 23.79 5.90
CA LYS A 10 -26.59 23.23 4.90
C LYS A 10 -25.17 23.28 5.47
N MET A 11 -24.97 22.73 6.67
CA MET A 11 -23.63 22.25 7.01
C MET A 11 -23.44 20.99 6.17
N LYS A 12 -22.80 21.13 5.00
CA LYS A 12 -22.22 19.98 4.29
C LYS A 12 -21.29 19.32 5.31
N LYS A 13 -21.56 18.06 5.68
CA LYS A 13 -20.61 17.26 6.44
C LYS A 13 -19.36 17.15 5.57
N VAL A 14 -18.32 17.91 5.90
CA VAL A 14 -17.00 17.71 5.32
C VAL A 14 -16.56 16.36 5.87
N LYS A 15 -16.50 15.36 4.99
CA LYS A 15 -15.91 14.06 5.31
C LYS A 15 -14.42 14.32 5.40
N VAL A 16 -13.93 14.57 6.61
CA VAL A 16 -12.50 14.63 6.87
C VAL A 16 -12.02 13.20 6.70
N GLU A 17 -11.32 12.93 5.60
CA GLU A 17 -10.55 11.69 5.47
C GLU A 17 -9.39 11.82 6.45
N GLU A 18 -9.47 11.07 7.55
CA GLU A 18 -8.33 10.88 8.43
C GLU A 18 -7.19 10.29 7.60
N VAL A 19 -6.13 11.07 7.42
CA VAL A 19 -4.86 10.54 6.93
C VAL A 19 -4.30 9.68 8.06
N LYS A 20 -4.62 8.38 8.03
CA LYS A 20 -4.19 7.37 9.00
C LYS A 20 -2.67 7.22 8.96
N SER A 21 -1.99 8.02 9.77
CA SER A 21 -0.53 8.12 9.82
C SER A 21 0.14 6.90 10.47
N GLY A 22 -0.59 6.08 11.23
CA GLY A 22 -0.07 4.89 11.92
C GLY A 22 0.31 3.73 10.99
N ASN A 23 -0.37 3.59 9.85
CA ASN A 23 -0.13 2.50 8.88
C ASN A 23 0.50 2.94 7.57
N ALA A 24 0.69 4.24 7.36
CA ALA A 24 1.25 4.76 6.12
C ALA A 24 2.64 4.19 5.82
N VAL A 25 3.49 4.01 6.85
CA VAL A 25 4.83 3.44 6.68
C VAL A 25 4.74 1.97 6.28
N MET A 26 3.98 1.15 7.01
CA MET A 26 3.78 -0.28 6.71
C MET A 26 3.22 -0.47 5.31
N GLN A 27 2.19 0.30 4.93
CA GLN A 27 1.58 0.25 3.61
C GLN A 27 2.54 0.70 2.50
N THR A 28 3.32 1.77 2.73
CA THR A 28 4.31 2.27 1.76
C THR A 28 5.40 1.23 1.49
N PHE A 29 5.96 0.64 2.55
CA PHE A 29 6.99 -0.39 2.43
C PHE A 29 6.43 -1.69 1.84
N GLY A 30 5.20 -2.09 2.20
CA GLY A 30 4.55 -3.26 1.62
C GLY A 30 4.32 -3.09 0.10
N GLY A 31 3.83 -1.92 -0.32
CA GLY A 31 3.68 -1.60 -1.73
C GLY A 31 5.02 -1.54 -2.48
N LEU A 32 6.05 -0.98 -1.85
CA LEU A 32 7.40 -0.94 -2.41
C LEU A 32 7.98 -2.36 -2.62
N LEU A 33 7.82 -3.26 -1.65
CA LEU A 33 8.26 -4.66 -1.78
C LEU A 33 7.57 -5.36 -2.94
N ILE A 34 6.25 -5.19 -3.10
CA ILE A 34 5.53 -5.73 -4.25
C ILE A 34 6.08 -5.17 -5.56
N ALA A 35 6.30 -3.86 -5.65
CA ALA A 35 6.84 -3.23 -6.84
C ALA A 35 8.25 -3.76 -7.20
N VAL A 36 9.12 -3.96 -6.20
CA VAL A 36 10.44 -4.57 -6.38
C VAL A 36 10.31 -6.02 -6.84
N GLY A 37 9.39 -6.81 -6.27
CA GLY A 37 9.14 -8.18 -6.70
C GLY A 37 8.67 -8.29 -8.16
N ILE A 38 7.77 -7.39 -8.58
CA ILE A 38 7.33 -7.31 -9.98
C ILE A 38 8.49 -6.93 -10.89
N LEU A 39 9.32 -5.96 -10.48
CA LEU A 39 10.47 -5.52 -11.28
C LEU A 39 11.51 -6.65 -11.44
N ASP A 40 11.83 -7.35 -10.35
CA ASP A 40 12.77 -8.47 -10.35
C ASP A 40 12.27 -9.62 -11.25
N PHE A 41 10.97 -9.94 -11.21
CA PHE A 41 10.35 -10.89 -12.14
C PHE A 41 10.40 -10.41 -13.59
N ALA A 42 10.03 -9.15 -13.86
CA ALA A 42 10.00 -8.64 -15.22
C ALA A 42 11.40 -8.63 -15.87
N LEU A 43 12.43 -8.26 -15.10
CA LEU A 43 13.80 -8.27 -15.56
C LEU A 43 14.34 -9.70 -15.78
N SER A 44 13.84 -10.69 -15.04
CA SER A 44 14.27 -12.09 -15.21
C SER A 44 13.94 -12.64 -16.60
N TRP A 45 12.88 -12.12 -17.25
CA TRP A 45 12.55 -12.47 -18.65
C TRP A 45 13.56 -11.88 -19.64
N GLY A 46 14.17 -10.75 -19.30
CA GLY A 46 15.27 -10.14 -20.06
C GLY A 46 16.66 -10.68 -19.71
N GLY A 47 16.74 -11.77 -18.93
CA GLY A 47 18.01 -12.35 -18.48
C GLY A 47 18.76 -11.53 -17.42
N THR A 48 18.14 -10.49 -16.87
CA THR A 48 18.71 -9.66 -15.81
C THR A 48 18.11 -10.07 -14.47
N ASN A 49 18.95 -10.26 -13.46
CA ASN A 49 18.50 -10.69 -12.14
C ASN A 49 19.04 -9.73 -11.08
N ILE A 50 18.15 -8.99 -10.41
CA ILE A 50 18.53 -7.97 -9.42
C ILE A 50 19.16 -8.65 -8.20
N THR A 51 18.68 -9.84 -7.85
CA THR A 51 19.07 -10.58 -6.64
C THR A 51 20.08 -11.70 -6.91
N ALA A 52 20.82 -11.63 -8.02
CA ALA A 52 21.78 -12.66 -8.44
C ALA A 52 22.82 -13.03 -7.36
N PHE A 53 23.14 -12.09 -6.45
CA PHE A 53 24.02 -12.31 -5.30
C PHE A 53 23.53 -13.41 -4.34
N LEU A 54 22.26 -13.82 -4.42
CA LEU A 54 21.68 -14.92 -3.65
C LEU A 54 21.87 -16.31 -4.29
N GLY A 55 22.51 -16.37 -5.47
CA GLY A 55 22.76 -17.62 -6.18
C GLY A 55 21.45 -18.36 -6.49
N PRO A 56 21.34 -19.68 -6.23
CA PRO A 56 20.14 -20.46 -6.55
C PRO A 56 18.85 -19.96 -5.91
N LEU A 57 18.92 -19.24 -4.78
CA LEU A 57 17.73 -18.72 -4.10
C LEU A 57 17.09 -17.53 -4.80
N SER A 58 17.85 -16.87 -5.67
CA SER A 58 17.43 -15.68 -6.40
C SER A 58 16.17 -15.93 -7.26
N GLN A 59 15.94 -17.14 -7.73
CA GLN A 59 14.72 -17.46 -8.49
C GLN A 59 13.42 -17.28 -7.68
N PHE A 60 13.50 -17.29 -6.35
CA PHE A 60 12.36 -17.17 -5.46
C PHE A 60 12.12 -15.73 -4.98
N THR A 61 13.02 -14.79 -5.27
CA THR A 61 12.91 -13.42 -4.73
C THR A 61 11.69 -12.64 -5.20
N PRO A 62 11.20 -12.77 -6.45
CA PRO A 62 9.96 -12.11 -6.82
C PRO A 62 8.78 -12.55 -5.95
N MET A 63 8.72 -13.84 -5.64
CA MET A 63 7.65 -14.42 -4.85
C MET A 63 7.81 -14.06 -3.36
N ALA A 64 9.03 -14.07 -2.83
CA ALA A 64 9.31 -13.65 -1.47
C ALA A 64 8.95 -12.17 -1.23
N PHE A 65 9.38 -11.27 -2.12
CA PHE A 65 9.04 -9.85 -2.04
C PHE A 65 7.54 -9.61 -2.20
N GLY A 66 6.89 -10.32 -3.14
CA GLY A 66 5.45 -10.25 -3.33
C GLY A 66 4.67 -10.70 -2.09
N PHE A 67 5.02 -11.84 -1.49
CA PHE A 67 4.33 -12.36 -0.30
C PHE A 67 4.54 -11.49 0.94
N ILE A 68 5.79 -11.09 1.22
CA ILE A 68 6.08 -10.23 2.38
C ILE A 68 5.38 -8.88 2.20
N GLY A 69 5.46 -8.29 1.00
CA GLY A 69 4.80 -7.03 0.70
C GLY A 69 3.28 -7.13 0.83
N PHE A 70 2.66 -8.20 0.33
CA PHE A 70 1.22 -8.44 0.48
C PHE A 70 0.80 -8.65 1.94
N ALA A 71 1.55 -9.43 2.71
CA ALA A 71 1.28 -9.63 4.13
C ALA A 71 1.36 -8.30 4.89
N MET A 72 2.35 -7.48 4.55
CA MET A 72 2.58 -6.16 5.14
C MET A 72 1.47 -5.16 4.79
N LEU A 73 0.97 -5.17 3.55
CA LEU A 73 -0.23 -4.41 3.17
C LEU A 73 -1.49 -4.90 3.89
N SER A 74 -1.64 -6.21 4.07
CA SER A 74 -2.82 -6.81 4.70
C SER A 74 -2.88 -6.53 6.21
N ALA A 75 -1.74 -6.68 6.91
CA ALA A 75 -1.62 -6.35 8.33
C ALA A 75 -1.90 -4.85 8.60
N GLY A 76 -1.53 -3.98 7.66
CA GLY A 76 -1.84 -2.55 7.71
C GLY A 76 -3.30 -2.20 7.39
N LYS A 77 -4.15 -3.17 7.03
CA LYS A 77 -5.60 -2.97 6.80
C LYS A 77 -6.44 -3.51 7.96
N GLU A 78 -5.97 -4.56 8.63
CA GLU A 78 -6.65 -5.13 9.80
C GLU A 78 -6.65 -4.22 11.03
N GLN A 79 -5.63 -3.36 11.19
CA GLN A 79 -5.60 -2.37 12.28
C GLN A 79 -6.56 -1.18 12.05
N GLU A 80 -7.19 -1.12 10.88
CA GLU A 80 -8.05 -0.03 10.46
C GLU A 80 -9.55 -0.32 10.57
N GLU A 81 -9.93 -1.59 10.79
CA GLU A 81 -11.28 -2.07 11.12
C GLU A 81 -11.48 -2.21 12.64
#